data_AF-A0A8T3NED4-F1
#
_entry.id   AF-A0A8T3NED4-F1
#
_cell.length_a   1.000
_cell.length_b   1.000
_cell.length_c   1.000
_cell.angle_alpha   90.00
_cell.angle_beta   90.00
_cell.angle_gamma   90.00
#
_symmetry.space_group_name_H-M   'P 1'
#
loop_
_entity.id
_entity.type
_entity.pdbx_description
1 polymer ?
#
loop_
_entity_poly.entity_id
_entity_poly.type
_entity_poly.pdbx_seq_one_letter_code
_entity_poly.pdbx_strand_id
1 'polypeptide(L)'
;MNGDGASPGKTSGQVTELTTIAPIKAGQLDSLRQVLRGVQDNPSAALQRIGTIHYARWVIIDDGARLLFTSNFDGTWDRYIEDFSEHLAEGLDRIFGHCEGYPGARPLGPFKDYIRTHQTQADVFYAAYPEADVKRVRKGLRVLSAFEQLLEEAQA
;
A
#
# COMPACT_ATOMS: atom_id res chain seq x y z
N MET A 1 25.78 18.04 -4.43
CA MET A 1 25.08 16.78 -4.72
C MET A 1 23.69 17.17 -5.19
N ASN A 2 23.46 17.07 -6.49
CA ASN A 2 22.26 17.58 -7.15
C ASN A 2 21.05 16.72 -6.79
N GLY A 3 19.89 17.36 -6.67
CA GLY A 3 18.66 16.77 -6.19
C GLY A 3 18.00 15.87 -7.22
N ASP A 4 18.32 14.58 -7.17
CA ASP A 4 17.48 13.55 -7.77
C ASP A 4 16.25 13.37 -6.87
N GLY A 5 15.09 13.70 -7.44
CA GLY A 5 13.79 13.46 -6.82
C GLY A 5 13.68 12.02 -6.35
N ALA A 6 13.00 11.82 -5.22
CA ALA A 6 12.85 10.53 -4.55
C ALA A 6 12.72 9.36 -5.53
N SER A 7 13.61 8.37 -5.37
CA SER A 7 13.60 7.14 -6.18
C SER A 7 12.25 6.42 -6.00
N PRO A 8 11.65 5.87 -7.06
CA PRO A 8 10.30 5.25 -7.05
C PRO A 8 10.18 3.98 -6.18
N GLY A 9 11.18 3.66 -5.36
CA GLY A 9 11.26 2.43 -4.59
C GLY A 9 12.07 1.36 -5.33
N LYS A 10 12.51 0.33 -4.61
CA LYS A 10 13.19 -0.83 -5.22
C LYS A 10 12.18 -1.82 -5.80
N THR A 11 12.57 -2.48 -6.89
CA THR A 11 11.80 -3.57 -7.50
C THR A 11 12.60 -4.87 -7.47
N SER A 12 11.93 -5.97 -7.10
CA SER A 12 12.45 -7.34 -7.15
C SER A 12 11.50 -8.19 -8.00
N GLY A 13 11.94 -8.54 -9.22
CA GLY A 13 11.07 -9.15 -10.24
C GLY A 13 9.93 -8.22 -10.63
N GLN A 14 8.70 -8.64 -10.34
CA GLN A 14 7.46 -7.88 -10.58
C GLN A 14 6.99 -7.06 -9.37
N VAL A 15 7.62 -7.24 -8.20
CA VAL A 15 7.18 -6.63 -6.94
C VAL A 15 7.98 -5.37 -6.67
N THR A 16 7.31 -4.26 -6.44
CA THR A 16 7.89 -2.96 -6.09
C THR A 16 7.53 -2.59 -4.65
N GLU A 17 8.42 -1.91 -3.94
CA GLU A 17 8.17 -1.36 -2.61
C GLU A 17 7.82 0.13 -2.65
N LEU A 18 7.00 0.55 -1.70
CA LEU A 18 6.80 1.94 -1.36
C LEU A 18 6.80 2.07 0.16
N THR A 19 7.61 3.00 0.67
CA THR A 19 7.56 3.43 2.07
C THR A 19 7.43 4.95 2.12
N THR A 20 6.42 5.44 2.84
CA THR A 20 6.28 6.88 3.15
C THR A 20 6.29 7.11 4.65
N ILE A 21 6.84 8.25 5.06
CA ILE A 21 6.87 8.71 6.44
C ILE A 21 6.42 10.17 6.43
N ALA A 22 5.25 10.45 7.01
CA ALA A 22 4.66 11.79 7.03
C ALA A 22 4.42 12.28 8.46
N PRO A 23 4.73 13.55 8.78
CA PRO A 23 4.35 14.14 10.06
C PRO A 23 2.83 14.14 10.24
N ILE A 24 2.37 13.77 11.43
CA ILE A 24 0.96 13.86 11.82
C ILE A 24 0.71 15.29 12.32
N LYS A 25 -0.36 15.93 11.86
CA LYS A 25 -0.78 17.27 12.31
C LYS A 25 -0.97 17.27 13.83
N ALA A 26 -0.57 18.36 14.49
CA ALA A 26 -0.78 18.54 15.92
C ALA A 26 -2.25 18.31 16.32
N GLY A 27 -2.48 17.51 17.36
CA GLY A 27 -3.81 17.17 17.88
C GLY A 27 -4.62 16.16 17.05
N GLN A 28 -4.09 15.64 15.93
CA GLN A 28 -4.82 14.67 15.08
C GLN A 28 -4.57 13.19 15.42
N LEU A 29 -3.66 12.90 16.36
CA LEU A 29 -3.23 11.54 16.68
C LEU A 29 -4.39 10.58 17.02
N ASP A 30 -5.28 10.98 17.93
CA ASP A 30 -6.36 10.09 18.38
C ASP A 30 -7.44 9.89 17.31
N SER A 31 -7.71 10.93 16.51
CA SER A 31 -8.62 10.84 15.35
C SER A 31 -8.06 9.89 14.29
N LEU A 32 -6.77 10.01 13.97
CA LEU A 32 -6.09 9.09 13.07
C LEU A 32 -6.12 7.65 13.59
N ARG A 33 -5.90 7.43 14.89
CA ARG A 33 -6.03 6.09 15.50
C ARG A 33 -7.43 5.51 15.33
N GLN A 34 -8.47 6.33 15.49
CA GLN A 34 -9.85 5.88 15.29
C GLN A 34 -10.10 5.48 13.82
N VAL A 35 -9.62 6.29 12.87
CA VAL A 35 -9.72 5.98 11.43
C VAL A 35 -9.00 4.67 11.10
N LEU A 36 -7.77 4.48 11.58
CA LEU A 36 -6.99 3.27 11.33
C LEU A 36 -7.64 2.02 11.92
N ARG A 37 -8.26 2.11 13.12
CA ARG A 37 -9.06 1.01 13.68
C ARG A 37 -10.25 0.66 12.77
N GLY A 38 -10.99 1.66 12.29
CA GLY A 38 -12.08 1.44 11.35
C GLY A 38 -11.64 0.74 10.05
N VAL A 39 -10.45 1.10 9.54
CA VAL A 39 -9.84 0.43 8.38
C VAL A 39 -9.46 -1.02 8.68
N GLN A 40 -8.92 -1.29 9.88
CA GLN A 40 -8.56 -2.64 10.31
C GLN A 40 -9.79 -3.55 10.51
N ASP A 41 -10.89 -3.00 11.02
CA ASP A 41 -12.13 -3.73 11.28
C ASP A 41 -12.90 -4.02 9.98
N ASN A 42 -12.75 -3.17 8.96
CA ASN A 42 -13.34 -3.35 7.64
C ASN A 42 -12.34 -3.08 6.50
N PRO A 43 -11.36 -3.97 6.31
CA PRO A 43 -10.31 -3.78 5.31
C PRO A 43 -10.81 -3.99 3.87
N SER A 44 -12.02 -4.51 3.69
CA SER A 44 -12.46 -5.11 2.43
C SER A 44 -13.59 -4.36 1.71
N ALA A 45 -13.15 -3.56 0.74
CA ALA A 45 -13.74 -3.37 -0.59
C ALA A 45 -12.75 -2.56 -1.43
N ALA A 46 -12.11 -1.58 -0.79
CA ALA A 46 -11.18 -0.66 -1.40
C ALA A 46 -9.83 -1.35 -1.74
N LEU A 47 -9.16 -1.99 -0.77
CA LEU A 47 -7.84 -2.63 -1.01
C LEU A 47 -7.91 -3.83 -1.97
N GLN A 48 -9.04 -4.56 -1.99
CA GLN A 48 -9.25 -5.64 -2.96
C GLN A 48 -9.38 -5.14 -4.40
N ARG A 49 -9.85 -3.90 -4.62
CA ARG A 49 -10.06 -3.32 -5.96
C ARG A 49 -8.78 -3.05 -6.72
N ILE A 50 -7.69 -2.67 -6.03
CA ILE A 50 -6.39 -2.49 -6.69
C ILE A 50 -5.85 -3.84 -7.16
N GLY A 51 -5.99 -4.89 -6.34
CA GLY A 51 -5.72 -6.26 -6.76
C GLY A 51 -4.25 -6.59 -7.11
N THR A 52 -3.34 -5.64 -6.93
CA THR A 52 -1.89 -5.77 -7.13
C THR A 52 -1.09 -5.65 -5.83
N ILE A 53 -1.74 -5.33 -4.70
CA ILE A 53 -1.08 -5.23 -3.39
C ILE A 53 -0.86 -6.63 -2.81
N HIS A 54 0.38 -6.98 -2.52
CA HIS A 54 0.75 -8.16 -1.74
C HIS A 54 0.55 -7.92 -0.25
N TYR A 55 1.00 -6.75 0.21
CA TYR A 55 0.97 -6.38 1.62
C TYR A 55 0.97 -4.86 1.76
N ALA A 56 0.23 -4.35 2.75
CA ALA A 56 0.25 -2.94 3.11
C ALA A 56 0.01 -2.78 4.62
N ARG A 57 0.67 -1.79 5.24
CA ARG A 57 0.46 -1.46 6.65
C ARG A 57 0.67 0.02 6.93
N TRP A 58 -0.04 0.49 7.94
CA TRP A 58 0.10 1.83 8.52
C TRP A 58 0.57 1.69 9.96
N VAL A 59 1.59 2.44 10.35
CA VAL A 59 2.19 2.40 11.67
C VAL A 59 2.40 3.83 12.15
N ILE A 60 1.90 4.14 13.34
CA ILE A 60 2.23 5.39 14.01
C ILE A 60 3.54 5.18 14.77
N ILE A 61 4.53 6.01 14.48
CA ILE A 61 5.89 5.93 15.03
C ILE A 61 6.26 7.24 15.74
N ASP A 62 7.41 7.23 16.42
CA ASP A 62 7.99 8.37 17.14
C ASP A 62 6.99 9.02 18.10
N ASP A 63 6.49 8.20 19.03
CA ASP A 63 5.58 8.62 20.09
C ASP A 63 4.30 9.34 19.58
N GLY A 64 3.87 9.03 18.35
CA GLY A 64 2.67 9.63 17.77
C GLY A 64 2.92 10.80 16.82
N ALA A 65 4.19 11.13 16.55
CA ALA A 65 4.53 12.28 15.71
C ALA A 65 4.46 12.00 14.21
N ARG A 66 4.66 10.75 13.76
CA ARG A 66 4.73 10.43 12.33
C ARG A 66 3.92 9.19 11.98
N LEU A 67 3.32 9.20 10.79
CA LEU A 67 2.65 8.06 10.18
C LEU A 67 3.58 7.45 9.13
N LEU A 68 3.93 6.19 9.34
CA LEU A 68 4.62 5.35 8.37
C LEU A 68 3.60 4.50 7.61
N PHE A 69 3.68 4.52 6.29
CA PHE A 69 2.94 3.61 5.41
C PHE A 69 3.94 2.80 4.59
N THR A 70 3.79 1.48 4.56
CA THR A 70 4.55 0.61 3.65
C THR A 70 3.61 -0.23 2.82
N SER A 71 3.95 -0.43 1.55
CA SER A 71 3.28 -1.37 0.68
C SER A 71 4.25 -2.10 -0.25
N ASN A 72 3.89 -3.33 -0.60
CA ASN A 72 4.52 -4.11 -1.65
C ASN A 72 3.47 -4.50 -2.67
N PHE A 73 3.74 -4.22 -3.94
CA PHE A 73 2.73 -4.32 -4.99
C PHE A 73 3.33 -4.72 -6.34
N ASP A 74 2.50 -5.25 -7.22
CA ASP A 74 2.88 -5.56 -8.59
C ASP A 74 2.94 -4.30 -9.46
N GLY A 75 3.98 -4.19 -10.28
CA GLY A 75 4.08 -3.17 -11.32
C GLY A 75 4.83 -1.90 -10.90
N THR A 76 4.59 -0.82 -11.64
CA THR A 76 5.36 0.43 -11.51
C THR A 76 4.78 1.35 -10.45
N TRP A 77 5.64 2.16 -9.84
CA TRP A 77 5.25 3.18 -8.87
C TRP A 77 4.20 4.15 -9.43
N ASP A 78 4.38 4.65 -10.66
CA ASP A 78 3.45 5.62 -11.26
C ASP A 78 2.04 5.07 -11.37
N ARG A 79 1.91 3.86 -11.92
CA ARG A 79 0.62 3.18 -12.06
C ARG A 79 -0.01 2.90 -10.69
N TYR A 80 0.81 2.49 -9.72
CA TYR A 80 0.34 2.22 -8.38
C TYR A 80 -0.26 3.47 -7.72
N ILE A 81 0.41 4.62 -7.79
CA ILE A 81 -0.11 5.88 -7.24
C ILE A 81 -1.36 6.35 -7.99
N GLU A 82 -1.41 6.14 -9.31
CA GLU A 82 -2.61 6.36 -10.13
C GLU A 82 -3.79 5.51 -9.66
N ASP A 83 -3.62 4.19 -9.52
CA ASP A 83 -4.67 3.27 -9.05
C ASP A 83 -5.18 3.67 -7.65
N PHE A 84 -4.29 4.15 -6.77
CA PHE A 84 -4.64 4.67 -5.45
C PHE A 84 -5.50 5.94 -5.53
N SER A 85 -5.11 6.90 -6.37
CA SER A 85 -5.87 8.13 -6.59
C SER A 85 -7.24 7.85 -7.25
N GLU A 86 -7.30 6.91 -8.19
CA GLU A 86 -8.52 6.58 -8.93
C GLU A 86 -9.50 5.75 -8.12
N HIS A 87 -9.03 4.78 -7.34
CA HIS A 87 -9.89 3.80 -6.70
C HIS A 87 -10.05 4.00 -5.20
N LEU A 88 -9.06 4.63 -4.54
CA LEU A 88 -8.99 4.72 -3.07
C LEU A 88 -8.90 6.15 -2.53
N ALA A 89 -9.17 7.17 -3.34
CA ALA A 89 -9.07 8.58 -2.93
C ALA A 89 -9.69 8.87 -1.56
N GLU A 90 -10.96 8.50 -1.36
CA GLU A 90 -11.66 8.76 -0.08
C GLU A 90 -10.99 8.05 1.11
N GLY A 91 -10.46 6.84 0.91
CA GLY A 91 -9.73 6.10 1.95
C GLY A 91 -8.40 6.78 2.28
N LEU A 92 -7.65 7.21 1.26
CA LEU A 92 -6.43 7.98 1.42
C LEU A 92 -6.69 9.32 2.12
N ASP A 93 -7.74 10.03 1.70
CA ASP A 93 -8.10 11.33 2.25
C ASP A 93 -8.46 11.23 3.74
N ARG A 94 -9.15 10.17 4.13
CA ARG A 94 -9.45 9.89 5.55
C ARG A 94 -8.21 9.62 6.38
N ILE A 95 -7.18 8.96 5.83
CA ILE A 95 -5.97 8.61 6.58
C ILE A 95 -4.95 9.75 6.53
N PHE A 96 -4.47 10.09 5.34
CA PHE A 96 -3.44 11.09 5.12
C PHE A 96 -3.95 12.52 5.31
N GLY A 97 -5.27 12.75 5.37
CA GLY A 97 -5.86 14.02 5.80
C GLY A 97 -5.41 14.46 7.21
N HIS A 98 -4.94 13.52 8.04
CA HIS A 98 -4.34 13.81 9.34
C HIS A 98 -2.85 14.16 9.28
N CYS A 99 -2.20 14.06 8.12
CA CYS A 99 -0.78 14.32 7.93
C CYS A 99 -0.52 15.72 7.39
N GLU A 100 0.58 16.34 7.82
CA GLU A 100 0.97 17.69 7.39
C GLU A 100 1.21 17.76 5.88
N GLY A 101 0.79 18.87 5.26
CA GLY A 101 1.01 19.13 3.84
C GLY A 101 0.24 18.24 2.85
N TYR A 102 -0.61 17.32 3.32
CA TYR A 102 -1.36 16.43 2.44
C TYR A 102 -2.34 17.21 1.55
N PRO A 103 -2.24 17.12 0.21
CA PRO A 103 -3.05 17.93 -0.70
C PRO A 103 -4.39 17.30 -1.08
N GLY A 104 -4.70 16.11 -0.55
CA GLY A 104 -5.75 15.23 -1.08
C GLY A 104 -5.20 14.25 -2.11
N ALA A 105 -5.90 13.14 -2.33
CA ALA A 105 -5.54 12.13 -3.34
C ALA A 105 -5.78 12.62 -4.77
N ARG A 106 -6.59 13.68 -4.93
CA ARG A 106 -6.92 14.33 -6.21
C ARG A 106 -6.79 15.85 -6.07
N PRO A 107 -6.21 16.56 -7.06
CA PRO A 107 -5.70 16.04 -8.34
C PRO A 107 -4.40 15.21 -8.20
N LEU A 108 -4.16 14.32 -9.17
CA LEU A 108 -3.07 13.34 -9.13
C LEU A 108 -1.67 13.97 -9.02
N GLY A 109 -1.41 15.10 -9.68
CA GLY A 109 -0.10 15.76 -9.68
C GLY A 109 0.41 16.10 -8.27
N PRO A 110 -0.30 16.97 -7.52
CA PRO A 110 0.03 17.27 -6.13
C PRO A 110 0.12 16.03 -5.23
N PHE A 111 -0.75 15.03 -5.44
CA PHE A 111 -0.67 13.78 -4.70
C PHE A 111 0.63 13.02 -4.98
N LYS A 112 1.04 12.86 -6.25
CA LYS A 112 2.33 12.24 -6.62
C LYS A 112 3.50 12.98 -6.00
N ASP A 113 3.47 14.31 -6.01
CA ASP A 113 4.53 15.13 -5.41
C ASP A 113 4.58 14.95 -3.90
N TYR A 114 3.43 14.92 -3.22
CA TYR A 114 3.34 14.62 -1.79
C TYR A 114 3.97 13.28 -1.44
N ILE A 115 3.64 12.22 -2.19
CA ILE A 115 4.20 10.89 -1.96
C ILE A 115 5.72 10.92 -2.15
N ARG A 116 6.23 11.54 -3.23
CA ARG A 116 7.68 11.67 -3.46
C ARG A 116 8.39 12.39 -2.32
N THR A 117 7.84 13.50 -1.83
CA THR A 117 8.44 14.28 -0.73
C THR A 117 8.55 13.48 0.57
N HIS A 118 7.58 12.59 0.84
CA HIS A 118 7.53 11.81 2.07
C HIS A 118 8.07 10.37 1.91
N GLN A 119 8.52 10.01 0.71
CA GLN A 119 8.99 8.66 0.42
C GLN A 119 10.42 8.44 0.91
N THR A 120 10.65 7.27 1.49
CA THR A 120 11.98 6.78 1.86
C THR A 120 12.19 5.45 1.17
N GLN A 121 13.20 5.34 0.31
CA GLN A 121 13.51 4.08 -0.36
C GLN A 121 14.12 3.08 0.64
N ALA A 122 13.75 1.80 0.54
CA ALA A 122 14.38 0.75 1.33
C ALA A 122 15.87 0.56 1.00
N ASP A 123 16.73 0.43 2.02
CA ASP A 123 18.15 0.10 1.84
C ASP A 123 18.35 -1.31 1.27
N VAL A 124 17.46 -2.24 1.63
CA VAL A 124 17.37 -3.59 1.05
C VAL A 124 15.89 -3.94 0.90
N PHE A 125 15.51 -4.45 -0.27
CA PHE A 125 14.18 -4.97 -0.51
C PHE A 125 14.28 -6.42 -1.00
N TYR A 126 13.51 -7.30 -0.36
CA TYR A 126 13.46 -8.72 -0.68
C TYR A 126 12.00 -9.13 -0.91
N ALA A 127 11.74 -9.74 -2.06
CA ALA A 127 10.49 -10.43 -2.35
C ALA A 127 10.78 -11.94 -2.39
N ALA A 128 10.07 -12.73 -1.57
CA ALA A 128 10.27 -14.18 -1.52
C ALA A 128 9.89 -14.88 -2.84
N TYR A 129 8.89 -14.34 -3.53
CA TYR A 129 8.38 -14.87 -4.79
C TYR A 129 8.28 -13.74 -5.82
N PRO A 130 9.41 -13.21 -6.31
CA PRO A 130 9.45 -11.97 -7.09
C PRO A 130 8.73 -12.09 -8.44
N GLU A 131 8.53 -13.31 -8.94
CA GLU A 131 7.81 -13.59 -10.20
C GLU A 131 6.33 -13.98 -10.00
N ALA A 132 5.86 -14.09 -8.75
CA ALA A 132 4.48 -14.46 -8.46
C ALA A 132 3.64 -13.23 -8.15
N ASP A 133 3.06 -12.62 -9.19
CA ASP A 133 2.11 -11.52 -9.02
C ASP A 133 0.85 -11.97 -8.24
N VAL A 134 0.10 -11.02 -7.67
CA VAL A 134 -1.11 -11.30 -6.87
C VAL A 134 -2.12 -12.14 -7.67
N LYS A 135 -2.17 -11.97 -9.00
CA LYS A 135 -3.05 -12.76 -9.88
C LYS A 135 -2.62 -14.23 -9.95
N ARG A 136 -1.32 -14.51 -10.04
CA ARG A 136 -0.72 -15.86 -10.02
C ARG A 136 -0.91 -16.51 -8.67
N VAL A 137 -0.70 -15.78 -7.56
CA VAL A 137 -0.96 -16.29 -6.20
C VAL A 137 -2.42 -16.71 -6.07
N ARG A 138 -3.37 -15.84 -6.45
CA ARG A 138 -4.81 -16.15 -6.44
C ARG A 138 -5.15 -17.34 -7.35
N LYS A 139 -4.51 -17.46 -8.51
CA LYS A 139 -4.70 -18.61 -9.41
C LYS A 139 -4.20 -19.90 -8.76
N GLY A 140 -3.03 -19.89 -8.12
CA GLY A 140 -2.47 -21.03 -7.40
C GLY A 140 -3.40 -21.53 -6.30
N LEU A 141 -3.95 -20.62 -5.49
CA LEU A 141 -4.91 -20.96 -4.44
C LEU A 141 -6.19 -21.60 -5.00
N ARG A 142 -6.71 -21.12 -6.15
CA ARG A 142 -7.87 -21.75 -6.79
C ARG A 142 -7.57 -23.16 -7.30
N VAL A 143 -6.38 -23.38 -7.84
CA VAL A 143 -5.96 -24.72 -8.29
C VAL A 143 -5.85 -25.68 -7.11
N LEU A 144 -5.24 -25.23 -6.00
CA LEU A 144 -5.13 -26.02 -4.77
C LEU A 144 -6.52 -26.40 -4.24
N SER A 145 -7.41 -25.43 -4.11
CA SER A 145 -8.77 -25.68 -3.62
C SER A 145 -9.57 -26.64 -4.51
N ALA A 146 -9.46 -26.52 -5.83
CA ALA A 146 -10.13 -27.44 -6.76
C ALA A 146 -9.53 -28.86 -6.68
N PHE A 147 -8.23 -28.97 -6.45
CA PHE A 147 -7.58 -30.27 -6.28
C PHE A 147 -7.96 -30.94 -4.96
N GLU A 148 -8.08 -30.18 -3.87
CA GLU A 148 -8.57 -30.67 -2.58
C GLU A 148 -10.00 -31.22 -2.69
N GLN A 149 -10.89 -30.49 -3.36
CA GLN A 149 -12.27 -30.95 -3.64
C GLN A 149 -12.29 -32.27 -4.43
N LEU A 150 -11.46 -32.39 -5.47
CA LEU A 150 -11.34 -33.61 -6.25
C LEU A 150 -10.88 -34.81 -5.40
N LEU A 151 -9.93 -34.60 -4.49
CA LEU A 151 -9.45 -35.66 -3.61
C LEU A 151 -10.51 -36.12 -2.62
N GLU A 152 -11.34 -35.21 -2.10
CA GLU A 152 -12.47 -35.54 -1.23
C GLU A 152 -13.53 -36.36 -1.98
N GLU A 153 -13.89 -35.96 -3.20
CA GLU A 153 -14.86 -36.69 -4.04
C GLU A 153 -14.36 -38.10 -4.42
N ALA A 154 -13.06 -38.26 -4.67
CA ALA A 154 -12.47 -39.55 -5.03
C ALA A 154 -12.36 -40.54 -3.84
N GLN A 155 -12.52 -40.07 -2.61
CA GLN A 155 -12.48 -40.87 -1.37
C GLN A 155 -13.86 -41.22 -0.82
N ALA A 156 -14.93 -40.60 -1.35
CA ALA A 156 -16.32 -40.83 -0.96
C ALA A 156 -16.95 -42.02 -1.69
#